data_AF-A0AAU1CAB7-F1
#
_entry.id   AF-A0AAU1CAB7-F1
#
_cell.length_a   1.000
_cell.length_b   1.000
_cell.length_c   1.000
_cell.angle_alpha   90.00
_cell.angle_beta   90.00
_cell.angle_gamma   90.00
#
_symmetry.space_group_name_H-M   'P 1'
#
loop_
_entity.id
_entity.type
_entity.pdbx_description
1 polymer ?
#
loop_
_entity_poly.entity_id
_entity_poly.type
_entity_poly.pdbx_seq_one_letter_code
_entity_poly.pdbx_strand_id
1 'polypeptide(L)'
;MIFTRGARVTGAVLSAVLAVLVACWLIRDVDAIGFGQLWRYWSGLYDTRMRAVPTTSGTDLVLFVVYVAVAVAALRAASAASALVVAGVVTLTVRLPGLWTIGSRRMETAYSDDLRSRALICAFVAVAAAAAMIITAAAGRRPPADSYERTPTGPGPGAGVLAFLALCAAGAVLIAWEIRQVVRDPEFFPDWYVGGDRIAQYLTGPPPGWATVMLALLCVFAGISAVARAPHARPFGLVAAAVLLPGGVFGVVRIVHYDMLEHFGDLPTELRLSLLSSVFQALAAVAALIALAVPGPVRAPGQDPWTGTGPGWGPTPATPPHPGQPPGYGYPQGGGFGPPPPPSQPPPGW
;
A
#
# COMPACT_ATOMS: atom_id res chain seq x y z
N MET A 1 -3.87 -0.22 -15.57
CA MET A 1 -5.34 -0.12 -15.77
C MET A 1 -5.69 1.35 -15.91
N ILE A 2 -6.59 1.69 -16.83
CA ILE A 2 -7.00 3.07 -17.12
C ILE A 2 -8.53 3.15 -16.93
N PHE A 3 -9.00 4.24 -16.32
CA PHE A 3 -10.42 4.48 -16.06
C PHE A 3 -11.13 5.29 -17.13
N THR A 4 -12.40 4.98 -17.33
CA THR A 4 -13.36 5.90 -17.94
C THR A 4 -13.59 7.13 -17.05
N ARG A 5 -14.04 8.24 -17.65
CA ARG A 5 -14.35 9.46 -16.90
C ARG A 5 -15.41 9.23 -15.80
N GLY A 6 -16.43 8.41 -16.10
CA GLY A 6 -17.48 8.05 -15.14
C GLY A 6 -16.93 7.30 -13.93
N ALA A 7 -16.12 6.27 -14.16
CA ALA A 7 -15.51 5.48 -13.07
C ALA A 7 -14.61 6.32 -12.15
N ARG A 8 -13.92 7.33 -12.70
CA ARG A 8 -13.11 8.28 -11.92
C ARG A 8 -13.94 9.12 -10.96
N VAL A 9 -15.04 9.70 -11.46
CA VAL A 9 -15.93 10.54 -10.64
C VAL A 9 -16.58 9.68 -9.55
N THR A 10 -17.11 8.51 -9.92
CA THR A 10 -17.71 7.60 -8.94
C THR A 10 -16.71 7.17 -7.88
N GLY A 11 -15.50 6.76 -8.28
CA GLY A 11 -14.44 6.38 -7.33
C GLY A 11 -14.04 7.53 -6.40
N ALA A 12 -13.98 8.76 -6.92
CA ALA A 12 -13.68 9.95 -6.12
C ALA A 12 -14.80 10.26 -5.11
N VAL A 13 -16.06 10.18 -5.53
CA VAL A 13 -17.22 10.39 -4.65
C VAL A 13 -17.27 9.34 -3.55
N LEU A 14 -17.11 8.05 -3.88
CA LEU A 14 -17.06 6.97 -2.89
C LEU A 14 -15.94 7.19 -1.86
N SER A 15 -14.75 7.57 -2.33
CA SER A 15 -13.61 7.87 -1.45
C SER A 15 -13.89 9.10 -0.58
N ALA A 16 -14.51 10.15 -1.11
CA ALA A 16 -14.86 11.34 -0.36
C ALA A 16 -15.91 11.05 0.72
N VAL A 17 -16.92 10.22 0.43
CA VAL A 17 -17.91 9.78 1.42
C VAL A 17 -17.22 9.04 2.57
N LEU A 18 -16.31 8.10 2.28
CA LEU A 18 -15.54 7.40 3.31
C LEU A 18 -14.67 8.37 4.13
N ALA A 19 -14.04 9.35 3.49
CA ALA A 19 -13.26 10.38 4.18
C ALA A 19 -14.12 11.20 5.15
N VAL A 20 -15.32 11.61 4.73
CA VAL A 20 -16.27 12.35 5.58
C VAL A 20 -16.73 11.50 6.77
N LEU A 21 -17.07 10.24 6.54
CA LEU A 21 -17.46 9.33 7.62
C LEU A 21 -16.36 9.22 8.69
N VAL A 22 -15.12 9.00 8.26
CA VAL A 22 -13.99 8.92 9.19
C VAL A 22 -13.71 10.25 9.88
N ALA A 23 -13.80 11.37 9.16
CA ALA A 23 -13.61 12.71 9.73
C ALA A 23 -14.64 12.99 10.83
N CYS A 24 -15.91 12.61 10.65
CA CYS A 24 -16.93 12.78 11.69
C CYS A 24 -16.59 12.03 12.98
N TRP A 25 -16.06 10.81 12.89
CA TRP A 25 -15.63 10.05 14.07
C TRP A 25 -14.39 10.65 14.73
N LEU A 26 -13.42 11.12 13.95
CA LEU A 26 -12.23 11.79 14.46
C LEU A 26 -12.58 13.11 15.17
N ILE A 27 -13.42 13.95 14.55
CA ILE A 27 -13.89 15.22 15.14
C ILE A 27 -14.63 14.96 16.44
N ARG A 28 -15.53 13.97 16.46
CA ARG A 28 -16.24 13.55 17.66
C ARG A 28 -15.29 13.21 18.81
N ASP A 29 -14.27 12.38 18.56
CA ASP A 29 -13.33 11.99 19.61
C ASP A 29 -12.47 13.18 20.08
N VAL A 30 -12.07 14.07 19.17
CA VAL A 30 -11.36 15.30 19.49
C VAL A 30 -12.24 16.24 20.34
N ASP A 31 -13.52 16.39 20.03
CA ASP A 31 -14.45 17.22 20.81
C ASP A 31 -14.72 16.61 22.20
N ALA A 32 -14.72 15.28 22.31
CA ALA A 32 -15.01 14.58 23.55
C ALA A 32 -13.86 14.66 24.58
N ILE A 33 -12.60 14.51 24.12
CA ILE A 33 -11.45 14.41 25.04
C ILE A 33 -10.26 15.32 24.70
N GLY A 34 -10.29 16.00 23.55
CA GLY A 34 -9.19 16.84 23.05
C GLY A 34 -8.14 16.03 22.29
N PHE A 35 -7.54 16.63 21.26
CA PHE A 35 -6.57 15.98 20.39
C PHE A 35 -5.32 15.46 21.13
N GLY A 36 -4.80 16.21 22.11
CA GLY A 36 -3.62 15.80 22.87
C GLY A 36 -3.86 14.53 23.69
N GLN A 37 -5.04 14.40 24.32
CA GLN A 37 -5.41 13.18 25.04
C GLN A 37 -5.71 12.02 24.09
N LEU A 38 -6.34 12.30 22.94
CA LEU A 38 -6.58 11.29 21.91
C LEU A 38 -5.27 10.71 21.36
N TRP A 39 -4.27 11.56 21.10
CA TRP A 39 -2.94 11.13 20.68
C TRP A 39 -2.26 10.24 21.74
N ARG A 40 -2.33 10.64 23.02
CA ARG A 40 -1.82 9.82 24.13
C ARG A 40 -2.54 8.48 24.22
N TYR A 41 -3.87 8.48 24.07
CA TYR A 41 -4.68 7.26 24.07
C TYR A 41 -4.27 6.31 22.94
N TRP A 42 -4.13 6.80 21.70
CA TRP A 42 -3.64 6.00 20.58
C TRP A 42 -2.23 5.47 20.78
N SER A 43 -1.38 6.19 21.52
CA SER A 43 -0.05 5.71 21.90
C SER A 43 -0.02 4.70 23.05
N GLY A 44 -1.18 4.32 23.58
CA GLY A 44 -1.30 3.42 24.74
C GLY A 44 -0.90 4.07 26.06
N LEU A 45 -0.84 5.40 26.10
CA LEU A 45 -0.62 6.19 27.31
C LEU A 45 -1.97 6.53 27.93
N TYR A 46 -2.56 5.53 28.59
CA TYR A 46 -3.91 5.63 29.15
C TYR A 46 -3.95 6.56 30.37
N ASP A 47 -4.84 7.54 30.35
CA ASP A 47 -5.15 8.38 31.50
C ASP A 47 -6.37 7.81 32.23
N THR A 48 -6.23 7.59 33.54
CA THR A 48 -7.33 7.07 34.39
C THR A 48 -8.49 8.06 34.53
N ARG A 49 -8.31 9.34 34.19
CA ARG A 49 -9.32 10.40 34.33
C ARG A 49 -10.01 10.77 33.02
N MET A 50 -10.09 9.84 32.07
CA MET A 50 -10.66 10.13 30.75
C MET A 50 -12.17 10.39 30.83
N ARG A 51 -12.62 11.50 30.22
CA ARG A 51 -14.04 11.91 30.25
C ARG A 51 -14.95 11.02 29.41
N ALA A 52 -14.41 10.42 28.35
CA ALA A 52 -15.12 9.52 27.44
C ALA A 52 -14.11 8.56 26.79
N VAL A 53 -14.55 7.35 26.45
CA VAL A 53 -13.72 6.37 25.75
C VAL A 53 -13.69 6.73 24.24
N PRO A 54 -12.50 6.92 23.63
CA PRO A 54 -12.38 7.17 22.20
C PRO A 54 -12.91 6.02 21.36
N THR A 55 -13.58 6.37 20.28
CA THR A 55 -14.18 5.41 19.35
C THR A 55 -13.24 5.00 18.23
N THR A 56 -12.24 5.85 17.93
CA THR A 56 -11.29 5.72 16.82
C THR A 56 -9.88 5.38 17.29
N SER A 57 -9.10 4.87 16.35
CA SER A 57 -7.68 4.53 16.48
C SER A 57 -6.82 5.38 15.53
N GLY A 58 -5.49 5.35 15.68
CA GLY A 58 -4.61 6.01 14.70
C GLY A 58 -4.71 5.43 13.28
N THR A 59 -5.24 4.22 13.11
CA THR A 59 -5.58 3.67 11.78
C THR A 59 -6.66 4.50 11.10
N ASP A 60 -7.63 5.04 11.84
CA ASP A 60 -8.68 5.91 11.28
C ASP A 60 -8.08 7.20 10.71
N LEU A 61 -7.07 7.79 11.37
CA LEU A 61 -6.35 8.95 10.84
C LEU A 61 -5.66 8.62 9.50
N VAL A 62 -5.03 7.44 9.40
CA VAL A 62 -4.42 6.98 8.14
C VAL A 62 -5.48 6.75 7.06
N LEU A 63 -6.59 6.11 7.40
CA LEU A 63 -7.69 5.88 6.44
C LEU A 63 -8.24 7.19 5.90
N PHE A 64 -8.43 8.20 6.74
CA PHE A 64 -8.81 9.54 6.30
C PHE A 64 -7.85 10.08 5.23
N VAL A 65 -6.54 10.05 5.50
CA VAL A 65 -5.52 10.51 4.55
C VAL A 65 -5.54 9.69 3.25
N VAL A 66 -5.65 8.37 3.34
CA VAL A 66 -5.73 7.46 2.18
C VAL A 66 -6.96 7.78 1.34
N TYR A 67 -8.14 7.95 1.94
CA TYR A 67 -9.36 8.27 1.20
C TYR A 67 -9.28 9.62 0.49
N VAL A 68 -8.74 10.64 1.14
CA VAL A 68 -8.51 11.95 0.50
C VAL A 68 -7.52 11.82 -0.65
N ALA A 69 -6.40 11.11 -0.46
CA ALA A 69 -5.40 10.90 -1.49
C ALA A 69 -5.95 10.12 -2.70
N VAL A 70 -6.77 9.10 -2.45
CA VAL A 70 -7.42 8.30 -3.51
C VAL A 70 -8.47 9.11 -4.25
N ALA A 71 -9.26 9.92 -3.55
CA ALA A 71 -10.22 10.83 -4.18
C ALA A 71 -9.51 11.80 -5.14
N VAL A 72 -8.42 12.42 -4.68
CA VAL A 72 -7.59 13.32 -5.49
C VAL A 72 -6.94 12.57 -6.67
N ALA A 73 -6.40 11.37 -6.42
CA ALA A 73 -5.77 10.56 -7.46
C ALA A 73 -6.77 10.13 -8.55
N ALA A 74 -7.99 9.73 -8.17
CA ALA A 74 -9.05 9.37 -9.11
C ALA A 74 -9.45 10.57 -10.00
N LEU A 75 -9.52 11.77 -9.42
CA LEU A 75 -9.81 12.99 -10.17
C LEU A 75 -8.65 13.46 -11.05
N ARG A 76 -7.39 13.19 -10.69
CA ARG A 76 -6.22 13.69 -11.43
C ARG A 76 -5.64 12.71 -12.45
N ALA A 77 -5.75 11.40 -12.23
CA ALA A 77 -5.09 10.39 -13.04
C ALA A 77 -6.07 9.30 -13.49
N ALA A 78 -6.05 8.97 -14.78
CA ALA A 78 -6.83 7.85 -15.31
C ALA A 78 -6.27 6.49 -14.84
N SER A 79 -5.04 6.42 -14.34
CA SER A 79 -4.38 5.21 -13.86
C SER A 79 -4.62 4.87 -12.37
N ALA A 80 -5.55 5.55 -11.70
CA ALA A 80 -5.81 5.42 -10.26
C ALA A 80 -6.57 4.15 -9.84
N ALA A 81 -6.81 3.20 -10.75
CA ALA A 81 -7.66 2.03 -10.48
C ALA A 81 -7.14 1.15 -9.35
N SER A 82 -5.83 0.88 -9.33
CA SER A 82 -5.22 0.10 -8.25
C SER A 82 -5.27 0.82 -6.89
N ALA A 83 -5.27 2.16 -6.87
CA ALA A 83 -5.46 2.94 -5.66
C ALA A 83 -6.89 2.82 -5.10
N LEU A 84 -7.89 2.78 -6.00
CA LEU A 84 -9.28 2.55 -5.63
C LEU A 84 -9.49 1.13 -5.09
N VAL A 85 -8.89 0.12 -5.73
CA VAL A 85 -8.96 -1.28 -5.27
C VAL A 85 -8.34 -1.43 -3.89
N VAL A 86 -7.11 -0.94 -3.66
CA VAL A 86 -6.46 -1.12 -2.36
C VAL A 86 -7.24 -0.39 -1.25
N ALA A 87 -7.75 0.81 -1.51
CA ALA A 87 -8.57 1.51 -0.51
C ALA A 87 -9.86 0.75 -0.21
N GLY A 88 -10.51 0.17 -1.22
CA GLY A 88 -11.66 -0.71 -1.01
C GLY A 88 -11.31 -1.95 -0.19
N VAL A 89 -10.23 -2.66 -0.54
CA VAL A 89 -9.77 -3.86 0.18
C VAL A 89 -9.46 -3.53 1.64
N VAL A 90 -8.67 -2.50 1.90
CA VAL A 90 -8.32 -2.09 3.27
C VAL A 90 -9.57 -1.66 4.05
N THR A 91 -10.51 -0.96 3.41
CA THR A 91 -11.77 -0.57 4.06
C THR A 91 -12.60 -1.79 4.44
N LEU A 92 -12.74 -2.77 3.55
CA LEU A 92 -13.41 -4.03 3.87
C LEU A 92 -12.72 -4.71 5.04
N THR A 93 -11.40 -4.87 4.98
CA THR A 93 -10.63 -5.47 6.06
C THR A 93 -10.89 -4.79 7.41
N VAL A 94 -10.88 -3.46 7.48
CA VAL A 94 -11.01 -2.73 8.75
C VAL A 94 -12.46 -2.68 9.24
N ARG A 95 -13.44 -2.55 8.33
CA ARG A 95 -14.83 -2.24 8.70
C ARG A 95 -15.75 -3.45 8.71
N LEU A 96 -15.41 -4.51 8.00
CA LEU A 96 -16.20 -5.74 7.94
C LEU A 96 -16.40 -6.37 9.33
N PRO A 97 -15.38 -6.45 10.21
CA PRO A 97 -15.57 -6.95 11.56
C PRO A 97 -16.59 -6.20 12.40
N GLY A 98 -16.74 -4.88 12.18
CA GLY A 98 -17.73 -4.07 12.87
C GLY A 98 -19.15 -4.62 12.76
N LEU A 99 -19.48 -5.34 11.69
CA LEU A 99 -20.81 -5.92 11.46
C LEU A 99 -21.18 -7.00 12.48
N TRP A 100 -20.21 -7.68 13.09
CA TRP A 100 -20.46 -8.69 14.12
C TRP A 100 -19.87 -8.33 15.49
N THR A 101 -18.89 -7.42 15.58
CA THR A 101 -18.25 -7.08 16.87
C THR A 101 -18.96 -5.98 17.66
N ILE A 102 -19.63 -5.02 16.98
CA ILE A 102 -20.31 -3.88 17.64
C ILE A 102 -21.46 -4.35 18.57
N GLY A 103 -22.03 -5.52 18.26
CA GLY A 103 -23.09 -6.17 19.05
C GLY A 103 -22.63 -6.90 20.31
N SER A 104 -21.32 -7.01 20.58
CA SER A 104 -20.81 -7.79 21.73
C SER A 104 -21.12 -7.14 23.08
N ARG A 105 -21.17 -7.95 24.15
CA ARG A 105 -21.43 -7.45 25.52
C ARG A 105 -20.34 -6.50 26.00
N ARG A 106 -19.10 -6.72 25.55
CA ARG A 106 -18.02 -5.76 25.82
C ARG A 106 -18.26 -4.40 25.18
N MET A 107 -18.85 -4.34 23.98
CA MET A 107 -19.21 -3.05 23.36
C MET A 107 -20.41 -2.41 24.06
N GLU A 108 -21.39 -3.20 24.53
CA GLU A 108 -22.53 -2.74 25.35
C GLU A 108 -22.09 -2.05 26.64
N THR A 109 -21.06 -2.60 27.28
CA THR A 109 -20.52 -2.06 28.54
C THR A 109 -19.65 -0.83 28.32
N ALA A 110 -18.98 -0.72 27.16
CA ALA A 110 -18.06 0.38 26.87
C ALA A 110 -18.72 1.60 26.20
N TYR A 111 -19.78 1.41 25.42
CA TYR A 111 -20.38 2.47 24.58
C TYR A 111 -21.91 2.47 24.68
N SER A 112 -22.50 3.66 24.57
CA SER A 112 -23.96 3.80 24.55
C SER A 112 -24.59 3.19 23.28
N ASP A 113 -25.86 2.79 23.39
CA ASP A 113 -26.60 2.19 22.27
C ASP A 113 -26.71 3.12 21.06
N ASP A 114 -26.97 4.42 21.27
CA ASP A 114 -27.00 5.40 20.18
C ASP A 114 -25.67 5.41 19.38
N LEU A 115 -24.53 5.29 20.07
CA LEU A 115 -23.23 5.26 19.39
C LEU A 115 -23.01 3.99 18.61
N ARG A 116 -23.36 2.86 19.21
CA ARG A 116 -23.24 1.55 18.57
C ARG A 116 -24.13 1.48 17.34
N SER A 117 -25.37 1.98 17.40
CA SER A 117 -26.27 2.05 16.25
C SER A 117 -25.70 2.90 15.12
N ARG A 118 -25.15 4.10 15.42
CA ARG A 118 -24.50 4.96 14.42
C ARG A 118 -23.26 4.30 13.83
N ALA A 119 -22.43 3.66 14.66
CA ALA A 119 -21.25 2.93 14.22
C ALA A 119 -21.60 1.77 13.30
N LEU A 120 -22.65 1.01 13.61
CA LEU A 120 -23.12 -0.09 12.79
C LEU A 120 -23.62 0.39 11.42
N ILE A 121 -24.42 1.47 11.38
CA ILE A 121 -24.85 2.10 10.12
C ILE A 121 -23.63 2.55 9.31
N CYS A 122 -22.66 3.22 9.93
CA CYS A 122 -21.42 3.64 9.27
C CYS A 122 -20.62 2.44 8.74
N ALA A 123 -20.57 1.32 9.47
CA ALA A 123 -19.90 0.10 9.03
C ALA A 123 -20.57 -0.48 7.78
N PHE A 124 -21.90 -0.57 7.74
CA PHE A 124 -22.62 -1.00 6.53
C PHE A 124 -22.35 -0.09 5.34
N VAL A 125 -22.42 1.23 5.53
CA VAL A 125 -22.13 2.21 4.47
C VAL A 125 -20.69 2.07 4.00
N ALA A 126 -19.73 1.91 4.91
CA ALA A 126 -18.32 1.78 4.56
C ALA A 126 -18.02 0.48 3.79
N VAL A 127 -18.63 -0.65 4.21
CA VAL A 127 -18.50 -1.94 3.51
C VAL A 127 -19.13 -1.87 2.12
N ALA A 128 -20.32 -1.28 1.99
CA ALA A 128 -20.99 -1.10 0.70
C ALA A 128 -20.17 -0.18 -0.23
N ALA A 129 -19.67 0.95 0.28
CA ALA A 129 -18.83 1.85 -0.48
C ALA A 129 -17.52 1.17 -0.92
N ALA A 130 -16.91 0.37 -0.07
CA ALA A 130 -15.69 -0.38 -0.38
C ALA A 130 -15.91 -1.45 -1.46
N ALA A 131 -17.02 -2.19 -1.39
CA ALA A 131 -17.42 -3.10 -2.46
C ALA A 131 -17.66 -2.34 -3.77
N ALA A 132 -18.38 -1.22 -3.72
CA ALA A 132 -18.62 -0.37 -4.88
C ALA A 132 -17.32 0.20 -5.48
N MET A 133 -16.31 0.52 -4.67
CA MET A 133 -14.98 0.94 -5.14
C MET A 133 -14.30 -0.16 -5.95
N ILE A 134 -14.33 -1.41 -5.47
CA ILE A 134 -13.73 -2.56 -6.18
C ILE A 134 -14.49 -2.85 -7.48
N ILE A 135 -15.83 -2.82 -7.44
CA ILE A 135 -16.68 -3.02 -8.62
C ILE A 135 -16.44 -1.91 -9.65
N THR A 136 -16.42 -0.65 -9.22
CA THR A 136 -16.11 0.51 -10.08
C THR A 136 -14.72 0.36 -10.69
N ALA A 137 -13.75 -0.16 -9.92
CA ALA A 137 -12.41 -0.43 -10.41
C ALA A 137 -12.39 -1.48 -11.53
N ALA A 138 -13.16 -2.55 -11.37
CA ALA A 138 -13.24 -3.66 -12.32
C ALA A 138 -14.07 -3.33 -13.58
N ALA A 139 -15.21 -2.65 -13.41
CA ALA A 139 -16.13 -2.28 -14.49
C ALA A 139 -15.64 -1.07 -15.29
N GLY A 140 -14.93 -0.14 -14.64
CA GLY A 140 -14.42 1.08 -15.27
C GLY A 140 -13.20 0.91 -16.16
N ARG A 141 -12.74 -0.34 -16.39
CA ARG A 141 -11.52 -0.63 -17.15
C ARG A 141 -11.71 -0.29 -18.62
N ARG A 142 -10.79 0.50 -19.18
CA ARG A 142 -10.66 0.71 -20.62
C ARG A 142 -9.26 0.33 -21.12
N PRO A 143 -9.13 -0.19 -22.36
CA PRO A 143 -7.83 -0.32 -23.01
C PRO A 143 -7.20 1.07 -23.23
N PRO A 144 -5.86 1.16 -23.33
CA PRO A 144 -5.20 2.38 -23.78
C PRO A 144 -5.74 2.79 -25.16
N ALA A 145 -6.00 4.08 -25.34
CA ALA A 145 -6.47 4.62 -26.62
C ALA A 145 -5.37 4.54 -27.69
N ASP A 146 -4.13 4.84 -27.31
CA ASP A 146 -2.97 4.86 -28.21
C ASP A 146 -1.68 4.39 -27.50
N SER A 147 -0.65 4.06 -28.29
CA SER A 147 0.68 3.63 -27.80
C SER A 147 1.42 4.71 -27.00
N TYR A 148 1.04 5.98 -27.15
CA TYR A 148 1.58 7.11 -26.38
C TYR A 148 0.84 7.35 -25.05
N GLU A 149 -0.30 6.69 -24.81
CA GLU A 149 -1.03 6.85 -23.55
C GLU A 149 -0.23 6.24 -22.39
N ARG A 150 0.11 7.07 -21.41
CA ARG A 150 0.97 6.68 -20.29
C ARG A 150 0.27 5.64 -19.42
N THR A 151 0.73 4.40 -19.50
CA THR A 151 0.26 3.31 -18.62
C THR A 151 0.94 3.38 -17.24
N PRO A 152 0.28 2.91 -16.17
CA PRO A 152 0.91 2.88 -14.85
C PRO A 152 2.18 2.02 -14.86
N THR A 153 3.29 2.62 -14.46
CA THR A 153 4.60 1.95 -14.34
C THR A 153 4.77 1.35 -12.95
N GLY A 154 5.41 0.18 -12.90
CA GLY A 154 5.87 -0.42 -11.64
C GLY A 154 7.04 0.37 -11.02
N PRO A 155 7.46 0.02 -9.80
CA PRO A 155 8.64 0.62 -9.17
C PRO A 155 9.93 0.30 -9.95
N GLY A 156 10.93 1.17 -9.80
CA GLY A 156 12.30 0.90 -10.29
C GLY A 156 12.92 -0.32 -9.57
N PRO A 157 13.98 -0.94 -10.14
CA PRO A 157 14.54 -2.19 -9.60
C PRO A 157 15.02 -2.06 -8.15
N GLY A 158 15.81 -1.03 -7.82
CA GLY A 158 16.27 -0.79 -6.45
C GLY A 158 15.13 -0.47 -5.48
N ALA A 159 14.19 0.36 -5.91
CA ALA A 159 12.99 0.69 -5.13
C ALA A 159 12.11 -0.54 -4.85
N GLY A 160 11.95 -1.43 -5.85
CA GLY A 160 11.19 -2.66 -5.72
C GLY A 160 11.80 -3.63 -4.71
N VAL A 161 13.13 -3.80 -4.75
CA VAL A 161 13.86 -4.63 -3.78
C VAL A 161 13.79 -4.04 -2.37
N LEU A 162 14.01 -2.73 -2.22
CA LEU A 162 13.92 -2.05 -0.92
C LEU A 162 12.51 -2.20 -0.31
N ALA A 163 11.46 -1.96 -1.11
CA ALA A 163 10.08 -2.12 -0.66
C ALA A 163 9.75 -3.58 -0.32
N PHE A 164 10.25 -4.55 -1.08
CA PHE A 164 10.10 -5.97 -0.77
C PHE A 164 10.72 -6.31 0.58
N LEU A 165 11.99 -5.96 0.79
CA LEU A 165 12.70 -6.24 2.03
C LEU A 165 12.01 -5.58 3.22
N ALA A 166 11.70 -4.29 3.11
CA ALA A 166 11.07 -3.53 4.18
C ALA A 166 9.68 -4.08 4.55
N LEU A 167 8.78 -4.26 3.57
CA LEU A 167 7.40 -4.69 3.83
C LEU A 167 7.32 -6.17 4.21
N CYS A 168 8.04 -7.06 3.54
CA CYS A 168 8.01 -8.49 3.89
C CYS A 168 8.64 -8.75 5.26
N ALA A 169 9.74 -8.07 5.61
CA ALA A 169 10.34 -8.21 6.94
C ALA A 169 9.42 -7.62 8.03
N ALA A 170 8.78 -6.47 7.78
CA ALA A 170 7.76 -5.94 8.70
C ALA A 170 6.58 -6.90 8.88
N GLY A 171 6.07 -7.47 7.78
CA GLY A 171 5.04 -8.51 7.81
C GLY A 171 5.47 -9.75 8.61
N ALA A 172 6.70 -10.21 8.44
CA ALA A 172 7.25 -11.34 9.21
C ALA A 172 7.33 -11.03 10.72
N VAL A 173 7.74 -9.82 11.10
CA VAL A 173 7.75 -9.38 12.50
C VAL A 173 6.35 -9.36 13.09
N LEU A 174 5.36 -8.84 12.35
CA LEU A 174 3.96 -8.86 12.79
C LEU A 174 3.47 -10.30 13.04
N ILE A 175 3.73 -11.22 12.11
CA ILE A 175 3.33 -12.64 12.26
C ILE A 175 4.09 -13.32 13.39
N ALA A 176 5.37 -13.02 13.61
CA ALA A 176 6.13 -13.56 14.73
C ALA A 176 5.52 -13.16 16.08
N TRP A 177 5.06 -11.91 16.21
CA TRP A 177 4.33 -11.46 17.40
C TRP A 177 2.98 -12.16 17.54
N GLU A 178 2.23 -12.37 16.45
CA GLU A 178 0.99 -13.13 16.49
C GLU A 178 1.23 -14.57 16.97
N ILE A 179 2.20 -15.29 16.41
CA ILE A 179 2.58 -16.64 16.85
C ILE A 179 2.93 -16.65 18.34
N ARG A 180 3.71 -15.66 18.80
CA ARG A 180 4.06 -15.52 20.21
C ARG A 180 2.82 -15.34 21.09
N GLN A 181 1.85 -14.52 20.68
CA GLN A 181 0.59 -14.33 21.41
C GLN A 181 -0.22 -15.63 21.49
N VAL A 182 -0.33 -16.38 20.39
CA VAL A 182 -1.05 -17.68 20.38
C VAL A 182 -0.46 -18.66 21.39
N VAL A 183 0.86 -18.74 21.44
CA VAL A 183 1.58 -19.68 22.30
C VAL A 183 1.49 -19.26 23.77
N ARG A 184 1.49 -17.95 24.04
CA ARG A 184 1.46 -17.41 25.39
C ARG A 184 0.06 -17.48 26.00
N ASP A 185 -0.95 -17.13 25.23
CA ASP A 185 -2.30 -16.85 25.72
C ASP A 185 -3.38 -17.52 24.82
N PRO A 186 -3.39 -18.87 24.70
CA PRO A 186 -4.25 -19.59 23.76
C PRO A 186 -5.75 -19.42 24.03
N GLU A 187 -6.13 -19.15 25.29
CA GLU A 187 -7.52 -19.00 25.72
C GLU A 187 -8.22 -17.74 25.17
N PHE A 188 -7.44 -16.74 24.76
CA PHE A 188 -7.93 -15.48 24.20
C PHE A 188 -7.90 -15.45 22.67
N PHE A 189 -7.28 -16.47 22.06
CA PHE A 189 -6.99 -16.50 20.64
C PHE A 189 -8.24 -16.36 19.74
N PRO A 190 -9.38 -17.05 19.99
CA PRO A 190 -10.57 -16.87 19.16
C PRO A 190 -11.09 -15.42 19.17
N ASP A 191 -11.19 -14.82 20.36
CA ASP A 191 -11.67 -13.45 20.55
C ASP A 191 -10.69 -12.41 19.97
N TRP A 192 -9.40 -12.73 19.89
CA TRP A 192 -8.37 -11.87 19.31
C TRP A 192 -8.56 -11.63 17.80
N TYR A 193 -9.09 -12.62 17.07
CA TYR A 193 -9.31 -12.56 15.63
C TYR A 193 -10.74 -12.22 15.23
N VAL A 194 -11.71 -12.83 15.91
CA VAL A 194 -13.12 -12.65 15.57
C VAL A 194 -13.74 -11.52 16.41
N GLY A 195 -13.04 -11.03 17.43
CA GLY A 195 -13.63 -10.16 18.44
C GLY A 195 -14.39 -11.00 19.46
N GLY A 196 -14.63 -10.41 20.63
CA GLY A 196 -15.31 -11.08 21.73
C GLY A 196 -15.27 -10.28 23.02
N ASP A 197 -15.84 -10.85 24.07
CA ASP A 197 -16.04 -10.12 25.33
C ASP A 197 -14.74 -9.95 26.14
N ARG A 198 -13.65 -10.63 25.75
CA ARG A 198 -12.38 -10.61 26.49
C ARG A 198 -11.38 -9.59 25.95
N ILE A 199 -11.54 -9.10 24.72
CA ILE A 199 -10.56 -8.23 24.05
C ILE A 199 -11.07 -6.79 24.01
N ALA A 200 -10.24 -5.85 24.42
CA ALA A 200 -10.53 -4.42 24.24
C ALA A 200 -10.27 -4.03 22.79
N GLN A 201 -11.26 -3.40 22.15
CA GLN A 201 -11.13 -2.86 20.80
C GLN A 201 -11.85 -1.51 20.68
N TYR A 202 -11.43 -0.74 19.70
CA TYR A 202 -12.06 0.53 19.34
C TYR A 202 -13.42 0.27 18.70
N LEU A 203 -14.39 1.17 18.91
CA LEU A 203 -15.75 1.02 18.38
C LEU A 203 -15.76 0.92 16.84
N THR A 204 -14.92 1.71 16.17
CA THR A 204 -14.81 1.68 14.70
C THR A 204 -13.73 0.72 14.21
N GLY A 205 -12.89 0.19 15.11
CA GLY A 205 -11.73 -0.63 14.78
C GLY A 205 -12.06 -2.12 14.67
N PRO A 206 -11.29 -2.87 13.86
CA PRO A 206 -11.37 -4.33 13.82
C PRO A 206 -10.75 -4.95 15.09
N PRO A 207 -11.02 -6.25 15.35
CA PRO A 207 -10.26 -7.03 16.31
C PRO A 207 -8.74 -6.91 16.05
N PRO A 208 -7.92 -6.80 17.10
CA PRO A 208 -6.49 -6.56 16.94
C PRO A 208 -5.75 -7.63 16.10
N GLY A 209 -6.00 -8.93 16.34
CA GLY A 209 -5.34 -10.02 15.61
C GLY A 209 -5.72 -10.07 14.14
N TRP A 210 -7.00 -9.80 13.84
CA TRP A 210 -7.47 -9.62 12.48
C TRP A 210 -6.73 -8.48 11.78
N ALA A 211 -6.63 -7.33 12.44
CA ALA A 211 -5.91 -6.17 11.90
C ALA A 211 -4.45 -6.50 11.60
N THR A 212 -3.75 -7.14 12.55
CA THR A 212 -2.34 -7.50 12.43
C THR A 212 -2.10 -8.45 11.26
N VAL A 213 -2.87 -9.55 11.17
CA VAL A 213 -2.70 -10.54 10.10
C VAL A 213 -3.02 -9.94 8.74
N MET A 214 -4.09 -9.15 8.63
CA MET A 214 -4.44 -8.54 7.36
C MET A 214 -3.43 -7.48 6.92
N LEU A 215 -2.86 -6.72 7.86
CA LEU A 215 -1.74 -5.82 7.58
C LEU A 215 -0.49 -6.59 7.13
N ALA A 216 -0.17 -7.70 7.79
CA ALA A 216 0.97 -8.54 7.41
C ALA A 216 0.79 -9.11 5.99
N LEU A 217 -0.39 -9.64 5.67
CA LEU A 217 -0.74 -10.12 4.33
C LEU A 217 -0.64 -9.00 3.28
N LEU A 218 -1.14 -7.80 3.60
CA LEU A 218 -1.04 -6.64 2.73
C LEU A 218 0.43 -6.25 2.50
N CYS A 219 1.26 -6.25 3.53
CA CYS A 219 2.69 -5.96 3.43
C CYS A 219 3.42 -6.99 2.56
N VAL A 220 3.18 -8.29 2.77
CA VAL A 220 3.79 -9.36 1.97
C VAL A 220 3.33 -9.28 0.51
N PHE A 221 2.03 -9.11 0.28
CA PHE A 221 1.48 -8.96 -1.08
C PHE A 221 2.09 -7.74 -1.80
N ALA A 222 2.15 -6.59 -1.13
CA ALA A 222 2.74 -5.38 -1.69
C ALA A 222 4.24 -5.54 -1.94
N GLY A 223 4.98 -6.16 -1.02
CA GLY A 223 6.41 -6.44 -1.15
C GLY A 223 6.71 -7.35 -2.33
N ILE A 224 6.03 -8.49 -2.43
CA ILE A 224 6.18 -9.43 -3.56
C ILE A 224 5.82 -8.74 -4.89
N SER A 225 4.73 -7.97 -4.90
CA SER A 225 4.33 -7.19 -6.07
C SER A 225 5.39 -6.15 -6.47
N ALA A 226 6.09 -5.57 -5.50
CA ALA A 226 7.13 -4.56 -5.74
C ALA A 226 8.38 -5.16 -6.39
N VAL A 227 8.88 -6.31 -5.92
CA VAL A 227 10.01 -6.99 -6.55
C VAL A 227 9.64 -7.57 -7.92
N ALA A 228 8.40 -8.03 -8.09
CA ALA A 228 7.84 -8.40 -9.40
C ALA A 228 7.63 -7.19 -10.33
N ARG A 229 7.80 -5.95 -9.82
CA ARG A 229 7.59 -4.68 -10.52
C ARG A 229 6.20 -4.58 -11.14
N ALA A 230 5.19 -5.07 -10.43
CA ALA A 230 3.81 -5.02 -10.87
C ALA A 230 3.28 -3.57 -10.89
N PRO A 231 2.41 -3.20 -11.84
CA PRO A 231 1.90 -1.82 -11.95
C PRO A 231 1.01 -1.41 -10.78
N HIS A 232 0.48 -2.36 -10.01
CA HIS A 232 -0.31 -2.11 -8.80
C HIS A 232 0.55 -2.09 -7.52
N ALA A 233 1.84 -2.43 -7.59
CA ALA A 233 2.70 -2.53 -6.41
C ALA A 233 2.83 -1.19 -5.66
N ARG A 234 2.88 -0.08 -6.40
CA ARG A 234 3.05 1.25 -5.81
C ARG A 234 1.89 1.66 -4.90
N PRO A 235 0.61 1.70 -5.36
CA PRO A 235 -0.49 2.06 -4.48
C PRO A 235 -0.68 1.06 -3.33
N PHE A 236 -0.50 -0.24 -3.58
CA PHE A 236 -0.58 -1.24 -2.52
C PHE A 236 0.50 -1.05 -1.45
N GLY A 237 1.75 -0.84 -1.86
CA GLY A 237 2.85 -0.63 -0.92
C GLY A 237 2.80 0.71 -0.19
N LEU A 238 2.34 1.79 -0.84
CA LEU A 238 2.13 3.09 -0.17
C LEU A 238 1.05 2.99 0.91
N VAL A 239 -0.07 2.32 0.63
CA VAL A 239 -1.13 2.12 1.62
C VAL A 239 -0.68 1.16 2.72
N ALA A 240 0.00 0.05 2.38
CA ALA A 240 0.55 -0.88 3.37
C ALA A 240 1.49 -0.16 4.34
N ALA A 241 2.43 0.61 3.81
CA ALA A 241 3.38 1.37 4.61
C ALA A 241 2.70 2.47 5.43
N ALA A 242 1.70 3.15 4.88
CA ALA A 242 0.92 4.15 5.61
C ALA A 242 0.15 3.53 6.79
N VAL A 243 -0.47 2.36 6.61
CA VAL A 243 -1.20 1.65 7.68
C VAL A 243 -0.25 1.05 8.72
N LEU A 244 0.97 0.66 8.31
CA LEU A 244 2.01 0.18 9.22
C LEU A 244 2.58 1.29 10.11
N LEU A 245 2.66 2.52 9.60
CA LEU A 245 3.36 3.63 10.24
C LEU A 245 2.87 3.98 11.66
N PRO A 246 1.55 4.08 11.96
CA PRO A 246 1.06 4.38 13.31
C PRO A 246 1.59 3.43 14.38
N GLY A 247 1.67 2.13 14.10
CA GLY A 247 2.16 1.13 15.06
C GLY A 247 3.60 1.40 15.50
N GLY A 248 4.46 1.74 14.53
CA GLY A 248 5.84 2.13 14.81
C GLY A 248 5.95 3.48 15.52
N VAL A 249 5.23 4.50 15.03
CA VAL A 249 5.25 5.87 15.60
C VAL A 249 4.78 5.88 17.05
N PHE A 250 3.65 5.23 17.35
CA PHE A 250 3.13 5.14 18.70
C PHE A 250 4.01 4.33 19.63
N GLY A 251 4.67 3.29 19.11
CA GLY A 251 5.72 2.59 19.85
C GLY A 251 6.90 3.50 20.21
N VAL A 252 7.35 4.35 19.28
CA VAL A 252 8.40 5.36 19.54
C VAL A 252 7.96 6.41 20.54
N VAL A 253 6.73 6.92 20.43
CA VAL A 253 6.16 7.85 21.43
C VAL A 253 6.21 7.23 22.83
N ARG A 254 5.86 5.95 22.97
CA ARG A 254 5.93 5.22 24.23
C ARG A 254 7.36 5.03 24.73
N ILE A 255 8.31 4.71 23.84
CA ILE A 255 9.74 4.59 24.17
C ILE A 255 10.25 5.90 24.78
N VAL A 256 9.93 7.03 24.16
CA VAL A 256 10.34 8.36 24.63
C VAL A 256 9.62 8.73 25.92
N HIS A 257 8.32 8.45 26.03
CA HIS A 257 7.54 8.85 27.20
C HIS A 257 7.96 8.15 28.50
N TYR A 258 8.43 6.90 28.41
CA TYR A 258 8.85 6.10 29.56
C TYR A 258 10.37 5.98 29.69
N ASP A 259 11.15 6.83 29.01
CA ASP A 259 12.62 6.83 29.04
C ASP A 259 13.24 5.44 28.88
N MET A 260 12.63 4.64 27.99
CA MET A 260 12.93 3.21 27.87
C MET A 260 14.31 2.93 27.25
N LEU A 261 14.90 3.92 26.58
CA LEU A 261 16.24 3.82 26.02
C LEU A 261 17.32 3.92 27.09
N GLU A 262 17.10 4.74 28.13
CA GLU A 262 18.06 4.90 29.22
C GLU A 262 18.20 3.62 30.05
N HIS A 263 17.08 2.91 30.21
CA HIS A 263 16.98 1.68 30.99
C HIS A 263 16.98 0.42 30.11
N PHE A 264 17.38 0.52 28.84
CA PHE A 264 17.20 -0.57 27.87
C PHE A 264 17.83 -1.90 28.31
N GLY A 265 18.99 -1.83 28.99
CA GLY A 265 19.69 -3.00 29.52
C GLY A 265 18.91 -3.76 30.60
N ASP A 266 18.07 -3.05 31.35
CA ASP A 266 17.34 -3.56 32.51
C ASP A 266 15.94 -4.09 32.14
N LEU A 267 15.48 -3.80 30.91
CA LEU A 267 14.16 -4.22 30.45
C LEU A 267 14.09 -5.75 30.22
N PRO A 268 12.96 -6.40 30.56
CA PRO A 268 12.70 -7.78 30.16
C PRO A 268 12.89 -7.97 28.66
N THR A 269 13.41 -9.14 28.26
CA THR A 269 13.74 -9.45 26.85
C THR A 269 12.55 -9.22 25.91
N GLU A 270 11.35 -9.59 26.32
CA GLU A 270 10.13 -9.38 25.52
C GLU A 270 9.86 -7.89 25.28
N LEU A 271 10.07 -7.05 26.29
CA LEU A 271 9.90 -5.62 26.16
C LEU A 271 10.98 -5.02 25.24
N ARG A 272 12.25 -5.43 25.39
CA ARG A 272 13.34 -5.04 24.47
C ARG A 272 13.01 -5.37 23.01
N LEU A 273 12.53 -6.59 22.75
CA LEU A 273 12.11 -7.01 21.40
C LEU A 273 10.93 -6.19 20.90
N SER A 274 9.98 -5.84 21.76
CA SER A 274 8.83 -5.00 21.40
C SER A 274 9.27 -3.61 20.96
N LEU A 275 10.19 -2.98 21.70
CA LEU A 275 10.74 -1.67 21.36
C LEU A 275 11.50 -1.71 20.03
N LEU A 276 12.40 -2.68 19.86
CA LEU A 276 13.14 -2.87 18.61
C LEU A 276 12.20 -3.10 17.42
N SER A 277 11.13 -3.88 17.63
CA SER A 277 10.11 -4.13 16.61
C SER A 277 9.38 -2.85 16.22
N SER A 278 8.99 -2.01 17.18
CA SER A 278 8.34 -0.72 16.90
C SER A 278 9.24 0.23 16.09
N VAL A 279 10.51 0.36 16.48
CA VAL A 279 11.49 1.18 15.74
C VAL A 279 11.70 0.62 14.34
N PHE A 280 11.88 -0.70 14.22
CA PHE A 280 12.04 -1.38 12.94
C PHE A 280 10.84 -1.17 12.01
N GLN A 281 9.61 -1.33 12.52
CA GLN A 281 8.38 -1.10 11.74
C GLN A 281 8.25 0.34 11.28
N ALA A 282 8.59 1.33 12.13
CA ALA A 282 8.61 2.74 11.73
C ALA A 282 9.60 2.99 10.59
N LEU A 283 10.83 2.49 10.71
CA LEU A 283 11.86 2.63 9.68
C LEU A 283 11.47 1.90 8.39
N ALA A 284 10.93 0.69 8.48
CA ALA A 284 10.47 -0.08 7.33
C ALA A 284 9.31 0.62 6.60
N ALA A 285 8.35 1.16 7.34
CA ALA A 285 7.25 1.95 6.76
C ALA A 285 7.78 3.20 6.04
N VAL A 286 8.67 3.97 6.67
CA VAL A 286 9.28 5.17 6.06
C VAL A 286 10.11 4.79 4.82
N ALA A 287 10.93 3.75 4.89
CA ALA A 287 11.72 3.27 3.77
C ALA A 287 10.83 2.84 2.59
N ALA A 288 9.75 2.12 2.85
CA ALA A 288 8.78 1.72 1.81
C ALA A 288 8.04 2.93 1.21
N LEU A 289 7.64 3.90 2.02
CA LEU A 289 7.03 5.15 1.54
C LEU A 289 7.98 5.91 0.61
N ILE A 290 9.24 6.08 1.01
CA ILE A 290 10.25 6.76 0.20
C ILE A 290 10.54 5.99 -1.09
N ALA A 291 10.76 4.68 -0.99
CA ALA A 291 11.06 3.82 -2.14
C ALA A 291 9.95 3.87 -3.20
N LEU A 292 8.69 3.92 -2.78
CA LEU A 292 7.52 3.90 -3.65
C LEU A 292 6.97 5.30 -3.96
N ALA A 293 7.57 6.37 -3.41
CA ALA A 293 7.12 7.74 -3.64
C ALA A 293 7.27 8.15 -5.11
N VAL A 294 8.29 7.64 -5.82
CA VAL A 294 8.60 8.03 -7.20
C VAL A 294 8.20 6.92 -8.19
N PRO A 295 7.48 7.24 -9.29
CA PRO A 295 7.20 6.27 -10.35
C PRO A 295 8.50 5.72 -10.95
N GLY A 296 8.54 4.41 -11.24
CA GLY A 296 9.65 3.81 -11.97
C GLY A 296 9.71 4.27 -13.43
N PRO A 297 10.85 4.06 -14.11
CA PRO A 297 11.05 4.46 -15.50
C PRO A 297 9.99 3.83 -16.41
N VAL A 298 9.56 4.60 -17.43
CA VAL A 298 8.63 4.11 -18.45
C VAL A 298 9.36 3.04 -19.27
N ARG A 299 8.83 1.81 -19.28
CA ARG A 299 9.37 0.74 -20.14
C ARG A 299 9.08 1.10 -21.60
N ALA A 300 10.08 0.93 -22.46
CA ALA A 300 9.90 1.12 -23.90
C ALA A 300 8.87 0.08 -24.42
N PRO A 301 8.03 0.45 -25.40
CA PRO A 301 7.14 -0.51 -26.06
C PRO A 301 7.94 -1.70 -26.60
N GLY A 302 7.55 -2.93 -26.26
CA GLY A 302 8.17 -4.16 -26.77
C GLY A 302 9.22 -4.83 -25.86
N GLN A 303 9.53 -4.29 -24.68
CA GLN A 303 10.37 -5.01 -23.70
C GLN A 303 9.56 -6.10 -22.99
N ASP A 304 9.74 -7.35 -23.42
CA ASP A 304 9.11 -8.52 -22.81
C ASP A 304 9.71 -8.81 -21.41
N PRO A 305 8.88 -9.13 -20.38
CA PRO A 305 9.35 -9.37 -19.02
C PRO A 305 10.28 -10.59 -18.87
N TRP A 306 10.21 -11.54 -19.81
CA TRP A 306 10.96 -12.80 -19.80
C TRP A 306 12.23 -12.75 -20.66
N THR A 307 12.33 -11.77 -21.54
CA THR A 307 13.55 -11.53 -22.29
C THR A 307 14.43 -10.61 -21.46
N GLY A 308 15.46 -11.17 -20.82
CA GLY A 308 16.45 -10.44 -20.02
C GLY A 308 17.31 -9.47 -20.82
N THR A 309 16.71 -8.61 -21.65
CA THR A 309 17.39 -7.53 -22.35
C THR A 309 17.47 -6.33 -21.41
N GLY A 310 18.52 -6.35 -20.60
CA GLY A 310 19.00 -5.18 -19.87
C GLY A 310 19.30 -4.00 -20.81
N PRO A 311 19.60 -2.82 -20.26
CA PRO A 311 19.89 -1.65 -21.08
C PRO A 311 21.23 -1.83 -21.80
N GLY A 312 21.18 -2.06 -23.11
CA GLY A 312 22.31 -1.91 -24.02
C GLY A 312 22.92 -3.22 -24.56
N TRP A 313 23.13 -3.23 -25.88
CA TRP A 313 23.92 -4.20 -26.68
C TRP A 313 23.29 -5.54 -27.07
N GLY A 314 22.01 -5.55 -27.43
CA GLY A 314 21.43 -6.62 -28.27
C GLY A 314 21.33 -6.18 -29.73
N PRO A 315 21.51 -7.06 -30.73
CA PRO A 315 21.27 -6.71 -32.12
C PRO A 315 19.82 -6.21 -32.26
N THR A 316 19.64 -5.07 -32.91
CA THR A 316 18.33 -4.53 -33.26
C THR A 316 17.46 -5.63 -33.90
N PRO A 317 16.20 -5.83 -33.46
CA PRO A 317 15.29 -6.72 -34.15
C PRO A 317 15.23 -6.29 -35.61
N ALA A 318 15.45 -7.23 -36.52
CA ALA A 318 15.36 -6.97 -37.94
C ALA A 318 13.97 -6.39 -38.24
N THR A 319 13.96 -5.13 -38.67
CA THR A 319 12.76 -4.49 -39.21
C THR A 319 12.19 -5.38 -40.32
N PRO A 320 10.88 -5.70 -40.30
CA PRO A 320 10.25 -6.40 -41.41
C PRO A 320 10.54 -5.63 -42.72
N PRO A 321 10.91 -6.30 -43.82
CA PRO A 321 11.20 -5.59 -45.07
C PRO A 321 9.96 -4.84 -45.52
N HIS A 322 10.10 -3.55 -45.82
CA HIS A 322 9.09 -2.82 -46.57
C HIS A 322 8.91 -3.50 -47.95
N PRO A 323 7.67 -3.76 -48.39
CA PRO A 323 7.44 -4.30 -49.72
C PRO A 323 7.81 -3.24 -50.75
N GLY A 324 8.97 -3.39 -51.40
CA GLY A 324 9.38 -2.49 -52.47
C GLY A 324 10.89 -2.30 -52.71
N GLN A 325 11.79 -2.90 -51.93
CA GLN A 325 13.24 -2.77 -52.20
C GLN A 325 13.79 -3.86 -53.14
N PRO A 326 14.49 -3.50 -54.23
CA PRO A 326 15.12 -4.45 -55.14
C PRO A 326 16.35 -5.12 -54.48
N PRO A 327 16.72 -6.36 -54.88
CA PRO A 327 17.73 -7.15 -54.18
C PRO A 327 19.14 -6.59 -54.42
N GLY A 328 19.69 -5.89 -53.42
CA GLY A 328 21.09 -5.47 -53.39
C GLY A 328 21.98 -6.60 -52.89
N TYR A 329 22.95 -7.00 -53.71
CA TYR A 329 23.99 -7.97 -53.39
C TYR A 329 24.77 -7.58 -52.13
N GLY A 330 24.86 -8.51 -51.17
CA GLY A 330 25.61 -8.35 -49.93
C GLY A 330 27.12 -8.31 -50.16
N TYR A 331 27.80 -7.39 -49.49
CA TYR A 331 29.26 -7.39 -49.34
C TYR A 331 29.66 -8.33 -48.19
N PRO A 332 30.64 -9.22 -48.37
CA PRO A 332 31.29 -9.87 -47.24
C PRO A 332 32.40 -8.99 -46.65
N GLN A 333 32.38 -8.89 -45.33
CA GLN A 333 33.51 -8.52 -44.48
C GLN A 333 34.69 -9.48 -44.71
N GLY A 334 35.91 -8.96 -44.88
CA GLY A 334 37.12 -9.77 -44.81
C GLY A 334 38.35 -9.06 -45.37
N GLY A 335 39.31 -8.75 -44.49
CA GLY A 335 40.59 -8.14 -44.85
C GLY A 335 41.50 -9.07 -45.67
N GLY A 336 42.33 -8.48 -46.52
CA GLY A 336 43.37 -9.20 -47.26
C GLY A 336 44.09 -8.27 -48.23
N PHE A 337 45.42 -8.20 -48.09
CA PHE A 337 46.34 -7.53 -49.02
C PHE A 337 46.18 -8.11 -50.44
N GLY A 338 45.93 -7.26 -51.44
CA GLY A 338 45.83 -7.61 -52.86
C GLY A 338 46.35 -6.49 -53.77
N PRO A 339 46.81 -6.82 -54.99
CA PRO A 339 47.72 -5.99 -55.81
C PRO A 339 47.09 -4.71 -56.36
N PRO A 340 47.90 -3.70 -56.76
CA PRO A 340 47.40 -2.39 -57.13
C PRO A 340 46.55 -2.43 -58.42
N PRO A 341 45.54 -1.56 -58.54
CA PRO A 341 44.68 -1.50 -59.72
C PRO A 341 45.44 -1.03 -60.97
N PRO A 342 45.05 -1.49 -62.18
CA PRO A 342 45.67 -1.09 -63.44
C PRO A 342 45.37 0.38 -63.81
N PRO A 343 46.19 1.01 -64.68
CA PRO A 343 46.12 2.45 -64.93
C PRO A 343 44.86 2.84 -65.70
N SER A 344 44.23 3.94 -65.27
CA SER A 344 43.13 4.60 -65.97
C SER A 344 43.60 5.16 -67.32
N GLN A 345 42.83 4.88 -68.38
CA GLN A 345 43.03 5.44 -69.72
C GLN A 345 42.71 6.96 -69.73
N PRO A 346 43.40 7.76 -70.56
CA PRO A 346 43.17 9.21 -70.65
C PRO A 346 41.89 9.56 -71.43
N PRO A 347 41.31 10.76 -71.20
CA PRO A 347 40.02 11.14 -71.76
C PRO A 347 40.08 11.42 -73.27
N PRO A 348 39.03 11.10 -74.05
CA PRO A 348 38.95 11.47 -75.46
C PRO A 348 38.65 12.97 -75.59
N GLY A 349 39.53 13.69 -76.28
CA GLY A 349 39.23 15.01 -76.82
C GLY A 349 38.80 14.88 -78.28
N TRP A 350 37.64 15.42 -78.62
CA TRP A 350 37.24 16.11 -79.86
C TRP A 350 36.02 16.96 -79.53
#